data_AF-X0USX8-F1
#
_entry.id   AF-X0USX8-F1
#
_cell.length_a   1.000
_cell.length_b   1.000
_cell.length_c   1.000
_cell.angle_alpha   90.00
_cell.angle_beta   90.00
_cell.angle_gamma   90.00
#
_symmetry.space_group_name_H-M   'P 1'
#
loop_
_entity.id
_entity.type
_entity.pdbx_description
1 polymer ?
#
loop_
_entity_poly.entity_id
_entity_poly.type
_entity_poly.pdbx_seq_one_letter_code
_entity_poly.pdbx_strand_id
1 'polypeptide(L)'
;NADMMAFSQRQENEETSTLDMDATVVETTKEEALYSYKGYKSYQPINVWWAEKQTVLHTEFRDGNVPAGYKNLRILKEALEHLPDGVKSVRLRSDSAGYQHNLLKYCETEKNKRFGRIEFAIGCDVREEFKEAALLVEEEEWRPIYKTVKKKKVKTKQEWADVGFVPNAIGHSKNSPEYRYIAIREPLEQIVFPGMEQEMLFPFPTLSMGEKKYKLFGIVTNREIEGEELIHWHRQRCGKSEEAHGVMKHDLAGGKLPSSSF
;
A
#
# COMPACT_ATOMS: atom_id res chain seq x y z
N ASN A 1 -16.85 4.00 15.92
CA ASN A 1 -15.48 4.31 16.40
C ASN A 1 -15.24 5.76 16.81
N ALA A 2 -16.05 6.74 16.41
CA ALA A 2 -15.78 8.17 16.63
C ALA A 2 -15.55 8.56 18.12
N ASP A 3 -16.39 8.08 19.04
CA ASP A 3 -16.25 8.40 20.48
C ASP A 3 -14.94 7.89 21.09
N MET A 4 -14.50 6.69 20.67
CA MET A 4 -13.24 6.09 21.08
C MET A 4 -12.05 6.92 20.56
N MET A 5 -12.12 7.38 19.31
CA MET A 5 -11.08 8.24 18.71
C MET A 5 -11.02 9.60 19.41
N ALA A 6 -12.18 10.20 19.71
CA ALA A 6 -12.26 11.45 20.45
C ALA A 6 -11.67 11.33 21.87
N PHE A 7 -11.88 10.20 22.55
CA PHE A 7 -11.27 9.94 23.84
C PHE A 7 -9.74 9.81 23.75
N SER A 8 -9.23 9.01 22.79
CA SER A 8 -7.78 8.85 22.57
C SER A 8 -7.09 10.18 22.24
N GLN A 9 -7.74 11.05 21.46
CA GLN A 9 -7.21 12.37 21.11
C GLN A 9 -7.05 13.33 22.30
N ARG A 10 -7.91 13.20 23.33
CA ARG A 10 -7.80 14.04 24.53
C ARG A 10 -6.58 13.70 25.39
N GLN A 11 -6.07 12.48 25.29
CA GLN A 11 -4.90 12.03 26.05
C GLN A 11 -3.59 12.41 25.36
N GLU A 12 -3.53 12.24 24.04
CA GLU A 12 -2.40 12.61 23.21
C GLU A 12 -2.92 13.31 21.95
N ASN A 13 -2.56 14.56 21.74
CA ASN A 13 -3.10 15.32 20.63
C ASN A 13 -2.27 15.09 19.37
N GLU A 14 -2.86 14.42 18.37
CA GLU A 14 -2.26 14.22 17.05
C GLU A 14 -2.88 15.16 16.02
N GLU A 15 -2.10 16.07 15.46
CA GLU A 15 -2.61 16.99 14.43
C GLU A 15 -2.60 16.38 13.02
N THR A 16 -1.80 15.33 12.80
CA THR A 16 -1.71 14.60 11.54
C THR A 16 -2.10 13.15 11.75
N SER A 17 -2.92 12.59 10.85
CA SER A 17 -3.28 11.18 10.87
C SER A 17 -2.78 10.46 9.63
N THR A 18 -1.93 9.45 9.82
CA THR A 18 -1.53 8.52 8.78
C THR A 18 -2.43 7.29 8.81
N LEU A 19 -3.20 7.12 7.73
CA LEU A 19 -4.14 6.02 7.55
C LEU A 19 -3.51 4.93 6.69
N ASP A 20 -3.44 3.71 7.21
CA ASP A 20 -3.04 2.51 6.49
C ASP A 20 -4.30 1.77 6.03
N MET A 21 -4.49 1.64 4.72
CA MET A 21 -5.56 0.82 4.14
C MET A 21 -5.01 -0.53 3.70
N ASP A 22 -5.56 -1.61 4.25
CA ASP A 22 -5.19 -2.98 3.91
C ASP A 22 -6.41 -3.92 3.88
N ALA A 23 -6.45 -4.79 2.87
CA ALA A 23 -7.46 -5.84 2.75
C ALA A 23 -6.79 -7.20 2.98
N THR A 24 -7.15 -7.88 4.06
CA THR A 24 -6.55 -9.15 4.45
C THR A 24 -7.48 -10.31 4.10
N VAL A 25 -6.99 -11.28 3.33
CA VAL A 25 -7.71 -12.53 3.09
C VAL A 25 -7.59 -13.45 4.31
N VAL A 26 -8.73 -13.88 4.83
CA VAL A 26 -8.84 -14.80 5.98
C VAL A 26 -9.55 -16.07 5.52
N GLU A 27 -8.81 -17.17 5.45
CA GLU A 27 -9.35 -18.49 5.10
C GLU A 27 -10.40 -18.94 6.12
N THR A 28 -11.45 -19.62 5.65
CA THR A 28 -12.49 -20.16 6.51
C THR A 28 -13.09 -21.45 5.94
N THR A 29 -13.63 -22.28 6.82
CA THR A 29 -14.34 -23.51 6.46
C THR A 29 -15.87 -23.35 6.47
N LYS A 30 -16.39 -22.14 6.73
CA LYS A 30 -17.83 -21.86 6.73
C LYS A 30 -18.48 -22.22 5.40
N GLU A 31 -19.66 -22.81 5.45
CA GLU A 31 -20.35 -23.31 4.27
C GLU A 31 -20.74 -22.17 3.33
N GLU A 32 -21.25 -21.08 3.91
CA GLU A 32 -21.72 -19.89 3.20
C GLU A 32 -20.59 -19.01 2.62
N ALA A 33 -19.33 -19.22 3.03
CA ALA A 33 -18.22 -18.39 2.60
C ALA A 33 -17.88 -18.59 1.12
N LEU A 34 -17.55 -17.48 0.46
CA LEU A 34 -17.22 -17.46 -0.97
C LEU A 34 -15.72 -17.65 -1.20
N TYR A 35 -15.37 -18.19 -2.37
CA TYR A 35 -13.99 -18.42 -2.78
C TYR A 35 -13.28 -17.11 -3.11
N SER A 36 -12.05 -16.97 -2.63
CA SER A 36 -11.16 -15.88 -3.05
C SER A 36 -10.39 -16.24 -4.32
N TYR A 37 -9.70 -15.22 -4.85
CA TYR A 37 -8.72 -15.38 -5.93
C TYR A 37 -7.59 -16.36 -5.61
N LYS A 38 -7.38 -16.71 -4.34
CA LYS A 38 -6.39 -17.71 -3.91
C LYS A 38 -6.90 -19.16 -3.98
N GLY A 39 -8.15 -19.36 -4.41
CA GLY A 39 -8.72 -20.69 -4.65
C GLY A 39 -9.31 -21.39 -3.44
N TYR A 40 -9.45 -20.71 -2.30
CA TYR A 40 -10.07 -21.24 -1.08
C TYR A 40 -11.16 -20.30 -0.54
N LYS A 41 -12.09 -20.86 0.25
CA LYS A 41 -13.17 -20.11 0.91
C LYS A 41 -12.60 -19.16 1.95
N SER A 42 -13.07 -17.91 1.93
CA SER A 42 -12.51 -16.87 2.78
C SER A 42 -13.46 -15.70 2.97
N TYR A 43 -13.08 -14.82 3.90
CA TYR A 43 -13.55 -13.44 3.94
C TYR A 43 -12.37 -12.51 3.71
N GLN A 44 -12.64 -11.31 3.21
CA GLN A 44 -11.61 -10.32 2.87
C GLN A 44 -11.90 -8.96 3.53
N PRO A 45 -11.93 -8.87 4.87
CA PRO A 45 -12.13 -7.60 5.55
C PRO A 45 -11.09 -6.57 5.12
N ILE A 46 -11.55 -5.32 5.00
CA ILE A 46 -10.69 -4.16 4.81
C ILE A 46 -10.63 -3.36 6.10
N ASN A 47 -9.42 -2.99 6.50
CA ASN A 47 -9.17 -2.19 7.68
C ASN A 47 -8.53 -0.85 7.28
N VAL A 48 -8.92 0.20 7.99
CA VAL A 48 -8.26 1.50 7.98
C VAL A 48 -7.65 1.70 9.36
N TRP A 49 -6.33 1.66 9.43
CA TRP A 49 -5.56 1.75 10.65
C TRP A 49 -4.95 3.14 10.81
N TRP A 50 -5.10 3.75 11.99
CA TRP A 50 -4.46 5.02 12.32
C TRP A 50 -3.10 4.75 12.96
N ALA A 51 -2.03 5.06 12.23
CA ALA A 51 -0.67 4.67 12.57
C ALA A 51 -0.15 5.34 13.86
N GLU A 52 -0.39 6.64 14.04
CA GLU A 52 0.06 7.40 15.22
C GLU A 52 -0.61 6.88 16.49
N LYS A 53 -1.93 6.61 16.42
CA LYS A 53 -2.72 6.09 17.55
C LYS A 53 -2.68 4.58 17.73
N GLN A 54 -2.07 3.87 16.79
CA GLN A 54 -2.01 2.41 16.77
C GLN A 54 -3.39 1.75 16.99
N THR A 55 -4.39 2.20 16.25
CA THR A 55 -5.77 1.70 16.41
C THR A 55 -6.51 1.58 15.09
N VAL A 56 -7.51 0.70 15.06
CA VAL A 56 -8.42 0.55 13.92
C VAL A 56 -9.42 1.71 13.92
N LEU A 57 -9.33 2.55 12.90
CA LEU A 57 -10.25 3.67 12.71
C LEU A 57 -11.58 3.19 12.13
N HIS A 58 -11.51 2.33 11.12
CA HIS A 58 -12.69 1.81 10.41
C HIS A 58 -12.41 0.41 9.85
N THR A 59 -13.44 -0.44 9.84
CA THR A 59 -13.38 -1.79 9.28
C THR A 59 -14.66 -2.06 8.52
N GLU A 60 -14.54 -2.68 7.36
CA GLU A 60 -15.66 -3.25 6.63
C GLU A 60 -15.41 -4.74 6.38
N PHE A 61 -16.40 -5.55 6.77
CA PHE A 61 -16.40 -6.97 6.49
C PHE A 61 -16.81 -7.24 5.04
N ARG A 62 -16.10 -8.13 4.35
CA ARG A 62 -16.36 -8.47 2.94
C ARG A 62 -16.22 -9.95 2.71
N ASP A 63 -17.01 -10.47 1.77
CA ASP A 63 -16.86 -11.84 1.28
C ASP A 63 -15.52 -12.04 0.55
N GLY A 64 -15.04 -13.28 0.53
CA GLY A 64 -13.75 -13.62 -0.06
C GLY A 64 -13.64 -13.36 -1.56
N ASN A 65 -14.77 -13.30 -2.27
CA ASN A 65 -14.81 -13.00 -3.70
C ASN A 65 -14.76 -11.48 -4.01
N VAL A 66 -14.81 -10.62 -2.99
CA VAL A 66 -14.75 -9.16 -3.17
C VAL A 66 -13.30 -8.76 -3.44
N PRO A 67 -12.99 -8.10 -4.58
CA PRO A 67 -11.62 -7.68 -4.89
C PRO A 67 -11.06 -6.72 -3.84
N ALA A 68 -9.75 -6.81 -3.58
CA ALA A 68 -9.05 -5.94 -2.62
C ALA A 68 -9.24 -4.44 -2.91
N GLY A 69 -9.31 -4.08 -4.20
CA GLY A 69 -9.54 -2.70 -4.67
C GLY A 69 -11.00 -2.25 -4.61
N TYR A 70 -11.94 -3.05 -4.12
CA TYR A 70 -13.36 -2.71 -4.23
C TYR A 70 -13.73 -1.49 -3.36
N LYS A 71 -14.16 -0.40 -4.01
CA LYS A 71 -14.67 0.83 -3.37
C LYS A 71 -13.74 1.46 -2.32
N ASN A 72 -12.41 1.39 -2.48
CA ASN A 72 -11.49 1.93 -1.46
C ASN A 72 -11.66 3.45 -1.23
N LEU A 73 -12.05 4.22 -2.25
CA LEU A 73 -12.39 5.64 -2.07
C LEU A 73 -13.58 5.87 -1.11
N ARG A 74 -14.60 5.00 -1.13
CA ARG A 74 -15.72 5.11 -0.19
C ARG A 74 -15.24 4.82 1.23
N ILE A 75 -14.47 3.74 1.39
CA ILE A 75 -13.89 3.34 2.68
C ILE A 75 -13.03 4.45 3.26
N LEU A 76 -12.18 5.09 2.45
CA LEU A 76 -11.38 6.23 2.91
C LEU A 76 -12.29 7.36 3.40
N LYS A 77 -13.32 7.74 2.64
CA LYS A 77 -14.24 8.82 3.04
C LYS A 77 -14.96 8.51 4.36
N GLU A 78 -15.49 7.29 4.50
CA GLU A 78 -16.14 6.84 5.73
C GLU A 78 -15.15 6.84 6.91
N ALA A 79 -13.89 6.43 6.69
CA ALA A 79 -12.87 6.50 7.74
C ALA A 79 -12.54 7.94 8.16
N LEU A 80 -12.47 8.88 7.20
CA LEU A 80 -12.20 10.30 7.48
C LEU A 80 -13.28 10.93 8.38
N GLU A 81 -14.53 10.48 8.29
CA GLU A 81 -15.63 10.95 9.15
C GLU A 81 -15.46 10.55 10.62
N HIS A 82 -14.67 9.51 10.89
CA HIS A 82 -14.38 9.04 12.24
C HIS A 82 -13.19 9.75 12.90
N LEU A 83 -12.46 10.60 12.16
CA LEU A 83 -11.31 11.31 12.72
C LEU A 83 -11.76 12.44 13.67
N PRO A 84 -11.16 12.55 14.87
CA PRO A 84 -11.55 13.54 15.87
C PRO A 84 -11.10 14.95 15.44
N ASP A 85 -11.84 15.99 15.83
CA ASP A 85 -11.68 17.39 15.37
C ASP A 85 -10.24 17.95 15.46
N GLY A 86 -9.43 17.46 16.39
CA GLY A 86 -8.03 17.87 16.56
C GLY A 86 -7.12 17.53 15.37
N VAL A 87 -7.50 16.55 14.53
CA VAL A 87 -6.75 16.21 13.31
C VAL A 87 -7.00 17.26 12.24
N LYS A 88 -5.92 17.80 11.68
CA LYS A 88 -5.92 18.87 10.68
C LYS A 88 -5.48 18.39 9.29
N SER A 89 -4.59 17.40 9.25
CA SER A 89 -4.08 16.84 7.99
C SER A 89 -4.09 15.32 8.01
N VAL A 90 -4.20 14.72 6.83
CA VAL A 90 -4.27 13.27 6.67
C VAL A 90 -3.25 12.80 5.63
N ARG A 91 -2.63 11.67 5.91
CA ARG A 91 -1.76 10.94 5.01
C ARG A 91 -2.33 9.54 4.77
N LEU A 92 -2.12 8.97 3.60
CA LEU A 92 -2.60 7.65 3.22
C LEU A 92 -1.42 6.75 2.82
N ARG A 93 -1.42 5.51 3.32
CA ARG A 93 -0.57 4.44 2.81
C ARG A 93 -1.41 3.24 2.42
N SER A 94 -1.08 2.63 1.28
CA SER A 94 -1.72 1.39 0.85
C SER A 94 -0.79 0.60 -0.08
N ASP A 95 -1.13 -0.66 -0.33
CA ASP A 95 -0.49 -1.46 -1.37
C ASP A 95 -1.10 -1.17 -2.75
N SER A 96 -0.84 -2.02 -3.74
CA SER A 96 -1.38 -1.87 -5.08
C SER A 96 -2.91 -1.98 -5.16
N ALA A 97 -3.61 -2.52 -4.15
CA ALA A 97 -5.06 -2.47 -4.12
C ALA A 97 -5.59 -1.03 -3.97
N GLY A 98 -4.79 -0.14 -3.39
CA GLY A 98 -5.05 1.30 -3.33
C GLY A 98 -4.78 2.04 -4.66
N TYR A 99 -4.17 1.41 -5.66
CA TYR A 99 -3.81 2.07 -6.92
C TYR A 99 -5.03 2.29 -7.83
N GLN A 100 -5.88 3.23 -7.44
CA GLN A 100 -7.11 3.55 -8.15
C GLN A 100 -7.14 5.04 -8.50
N HIS A 101 -7.30 5.37 -9.78
CA HIS A 101 -7.22 6.76 -10.25
C HIS A 101 -8.24 7.70 -9.59
N ASN A 102 -9.44 7.21 -9.25
CA ASN A 102 -10.42 8.00 -8.52
C ASN A 102 -9.98 8.30 -7.07
N LEU A 103 -9.28 7.37 -6.42
CA LEU A 103 -8.69 7.54 -5.09
C LEU A 103 -7.54 8.54 -5.11
N LEU A 104 -6.56 8.33 -6.00
CA LEU A 104 -5.43 9.24 -6.16
C LEU A 104 -5.90 10.67 -6.49
N LYS A 105 -6.88 10.81 -7.38
CA LYS A 105 -7.47 12.10 -7.75
C LYS A 105 -8.18 12.75 -6.57
N TYR A 106 -8.90 11.99 -5.76
CA TYR A 106 -9.55 12.54 -4.57
C TYR A 106 -8.54 13.09 -3.57
N CYS A 107 -7.43 12.37 -3.35
CA CYS A 107 -6.35 12.80 -2.47
C CYS A 107 -5.65 14.07 -2.99
N GLU A 108 -5.46 14.20 -4.31
CA GLU A 108 -4.81 15.38 -4.88
C GLU A 108 -5.69 16.63 -4.91
N THR A 109 -6.96 16.48 -5.32
CA THR A 109 -7.79 17.62 -5.77
C THR A 109 -8.39 18.49 -4.65
N GLU A 110 -7.84 18.43 -3.44
CA GLU A 110 -8.28 19.18 -2.24
C GLU A 110 -9.78 19.14 -1.95
N LYS A 111 -10.46 18.08 -2.42
CA LYS A 111 -11.93 17.99 -2.35
C LYS A 111 -12.45 17.79 -0.93
N ASN A 112 -11.58 17.42 0.00
CA ASN A 112 -11.97 17.29 1.39
C ASN A 112 -11.99 18.67 2.06
N LYS A 113 -13.18 19.13 2.47
CA LYS A 113 -13.34 20.45 3.10
C LYS A 113 -12.54 20.63 4.39
N ARG A 114 -12.26 19.54 5.10
CA ARG A 114 -11.59 19.56 6.40
C ARG A 114 -10.08 19.37 6.26
N PHE A 115 -9.67 18.41 5.45
CA PHE A 115 -8.27 17.98 5.34
C PHE A 115 -7.56 18.51 4.10
N GLY A 116 -8.28 19.16 3.17
CA GLY A 116 -7.73 19.66 1.91
C GLY A 116 -7.09 18.53 1.11
N ARG A 117 -5.82 18.74 0.75
CA ARG A 117 -4.97 17.76 0.07
C ARG A 117 -4.58 16.63 1.03
N ILE A 118 -4.79 15.38 0.61
CA ILE A 118 -4.35 14.21 1.36
C ILE A 118 -3.05 13.71 0.74
N GLU A 119 -1.98 13.70 1.53
CA GLU A 119 -0.70 13.14 1.12
C GLU A 119 -0.80 11.61 1.02
N PHE A 120 -0.16 10.97 0.05
CA PHE A 120 -0.20 9.51 -0.04
C PHE A 120 1.10 8.87 -0.53
N ALA A 121 1.32 7.61 -0.16
CA ALA A 121 2.22 6.70 -0.88
C ALA A 121 1.50 5.37 -1.05
N ILE A 122 1.31 4.94 -2.29
CA ILE A 122 0.53 3.75 -2.64
C ILE A 122 1.37 2.91 -3.59
N GLY A 123 1.44 1.59 -3.39
CA GLY A 123 2.09 0.72 -4.37
C GLY A 123 1.40 0.84 -5.73
N CYS A 124 2.12 0.90 -6.85
CA CYS A 124 1.50 0.91 -8.18
C CYS A 124 1.69 -0.43 -8.90
N ASP A 125 0.79 -0.71 -9.83
CA ASP A 125 0.89 -1.88 -10.70
C ASP A 125 2.11 -1.74 -11.62
N VAL A 126 3.00 -2.72 -11.60
CA VAL A 126 4.14 -2.80 -12.52
C VAL A 126 3.70 -3.49 -13.82
N ARG A 127 3.08 -2.71 -14.70
CA ARG A 127 2.70 -3.11 -16.07
C ARG A 127 3.82 -2.78 -17.06
N GLU A 128 3.65 -3.16 -18.32
CA GLU A 128 4.65 -2.94 -19.38
C GLU A 128 5.03 -1.46 -19.50
N GLU A 129 4.08 -0.53 -19.41
CA GLU A 129 4.35 0.90 -19.55
C GLU A 129 5.23 1.44 -18.40
N PHE A 130 5.05 0.90 -17.18
CA PHE A 130 5.89 1.26 -16.03
C PHE A 130 7.29 0.65 -16.17
N LYS A 131 7.39 -0.57 -16.72
CA LYS A 131 8.68 -1.23 -16.99
C LYS A 131 9.47 -0.43 -18.03
N GLU A 132 8.84 -0.02 -19.13
CA GLU A 132 9.45 0.83 -20.15
C GLU A 132 9.99 2.13 -19.54
N ALA A 133 9.18 2.81 -18.72
CA ALA A 133 9.64 4.03 -18.05
C ALA A 133 10.81 3.77 -17.09
N ALA A 134 10.80 2.65 -16.35
CA ALA A 134 11.92 2.27 -15.48
C ALA A 134 13.20 1.89 -16.25
N LEU A 135 13.10 1.42 -17.51
CA LEU A 135 14.25 1.14 -18.38
C LEU A 135 14.94 2.40 -18.89
N LEU A 136 14.24 3.54 -18.92
CA LEU A 136 14.79 4.82 -19.37
C LEU A 136 15.62 5.52 -18.30
N VAL A 137 15.52 5.07 -17.04
CA VAL A 137 16.31 5.60 -15.92
C VAL A 137 17.77 5.16 -16.06
N GLU A 138 18.70 6.10 -16.01
CA GLU A 138 20.13 5.82 -16.12
C GLU A 138 20.64 4.99 -14.92
N GLU A 139 21.65 4.15 -15.12
CA GLU A 139 22.16 3.26 -14.06
C GLU A 139 22.67 4.04 -12.84
N GLU A 140 23.23 5.23 -13.08
CA GLU A 140 23.75 6.16 -12.07
C GLU A 140 22.65 6.82 -11.22
N GLU A 141 21.41 6.86 -11.72
CA GLU A 141 20.27 7.42 -11.00
C GLU A 141 19.69 6.44 -9.96
N TRP A 142 20.03 5.15 -10.06
CA TRP A 142 19.62 4.14 -9.10
C TRP A 142 20.41 4.26 -7.79
N ARG A 143 19.70 4.64 -6.73
CA ARG A 143 20.27 4.89 -5.40
C ARG A 143 20.05 3.70 -4.48
N PRO A 144 21.05 3.28 -3.69
CA PRO A 144 20.89 2.16 -2.78
C PRO A 144 19.93 2.47 -1.63
N ILE A 145 19.13 1.49 -1.23
CA ILE A 145 18.31 1.55 -0.02
C ILE A 145 19.10 0.95 1.15
N TYR A 146 19.13 1.64 2.28
CA TYR A 146 19.76 1.18 3.52
C TYR A 146 18.71 0.70 4.52
N LYS A 147 19.13 -0.18 5.43
CA LYS A 147 18.31 -0.60 6.58
C LYS A 147 19.07 -0.32 7.87
N THR A 148 18.37 0.19 8.87
CA THR A 148 18.94 0.34 10.21
C THR A 148 18.83 -0.98 10.97
N VAL A 149 19.97 -1.62 11.24
CA VAL A 149 20.06 -2.84 12.06
C VAL A 149 21.01 -2.57 13.21
N LYS A 150 20.53 -2.73 14.46
CA LYS A 150 21.32 -2.45 15.69
C LYS A 150 21.98 -1.06 15.65
N LYS A 151 21.24 -0.02 15.25
CA LYS A 151 21.69 1.38 15.08
C LYS A 151 22.78 1.60 14.02
N LYS A 152 23.07 0.62 13.17
CA LYS A 152 23.98 0.77 12.02
C LYS A 152 23.20 0.75 10.72
N LYS A 153 23.55 1.64 9.78
CA LYS A 153 23.03 1.60 8.42
C LYS A 153 23.75 0.48 7.65
N VAL A 154 22.98 -0.47 7.13
CA VAL A 154 23.46 -1.58 6.30
C VAL A 154 22.87 -1.43 4.91
N LYS A 155 23.71 -1.43 3.88
CA LYS A 155 23.26 -1.38 2.48
C LYS A 155 22.48 -2.66 2.17
N THR A 156 21.27 -2.51 1.61
CA THR A 156 20.46 -3.64 1.15
C THR A 156 20.82 -4.02 -0.28
N LYS A 157 20.24 -5.12 -0.81
CA LYS A 157 20.33 -5.45 -2.24
C LYS A 157 19.41 -4.57 -3.10
N GLN A 158 18.56 -3.75 -2.49
CA GLN A 158 17.56 -2.96 -3.19
C GLN A 158 18.09 -1.58 -3.54
N GLU A 159 17.64 -1.09 -4.68
CA GLU A 159 17.91 0.25 -5.18
C GLU A 159 16.59 0.91 -5.57
N TRP A 160 16.56 2.23 -5.58
CA TRP A 160 15.39 3.01 -5.97
C TRP A 160 15.78 4.17 -6.90
N ALA A 161 14.82 4.59 -7.72
CA ALA A 161 14.95 5.76 -8.56
C ALA A 161 13.60 6.43 -8.79
N ASP A 162 13.62 7.72 -9.06
CA ASP A 162 12.46 8.45 -9.58
C ASP A 162 12.23 8.07 -11.05
N VAL A 163 10.97 7.85 -11.42
CA VAL A 163 10.59 7.46 -12.77
C VAL A 163 9.69 8.53 -13.36
N GLY A 164 10.09 9.08 -14.51
CA GLY A 164 9.26 9.94 -15.33
C GLY A 164 8.12 9.16 -15.99
N PHE A 165 7.08 8.84 -15.22
CA PHE A 165 5.97 8.01 -15.67
C PHE A 165 4.63 8.75 -15.54
N VAL A 166 3.89 8.81 -16.65
CA VAL A 166 2.51 9.30 -16.68
C VAL A 166 1.64 8.16 -17.19
N PRO A 167 0.75 7.58 -16.37
CA PRO A 167 -0.13 6.52 -16.83
C PRO A 167 -1.04 7.03 -17.95
N ASN A 168 -1.18 6.23 -19.02
CA ASN A 168 -2.06 6.53 -20.13
C ASN A 168 -3.49 6.88 -19.68
N ALA A 169 -4.00 6.22 -18.64
CA ALA A 169 -5.32 6.45 -18.08
C ALA A 169 -5.54 7.85 -17.46
N ILE A 170 -4.48 8.61 -17.19
CA ILE A 170 -4.54 9.94 -16.55
C ILE A 170 -4.00 11.04 -17.48
N GLY A 171 -3.13 10.71 -18.45
CA GLY A 171 -2.45 11.66 -19.34
C GLY A 171 -3.30 12.37 -20.39
N HIS A 172 -4.64 12.39 -20.29
CA HIS A 172 -5.53 12.89 -21.34
C HIS A 172 -5.86 14.40 -21.25
N SER A 173 -5.40 15.12 -20.21
CA SER A 173 -5.70 16.55 -20.03
C SER A 173 -4.58 17.29 -19.31
N LYS A 174 -4.32 18.54 -19.71
CA LYS A 174 -3.33 19.46 -19.09
C LYS A 174 -3.64 19.83 -17.63
N ASN A 175 -4.88 19.63 -17.19
CA ASN A 175 -5.32 19.92 -15.81
C ASN A 175 -5.35 18.65 -14.94
N SER A 176 -4.77 17.55 -15.43
CA SER A 176 -4.74 16.30 -14.67
C SER A 176 -3.66 16.38 -13.60
N PRO A 177 -3.92 15.86 -12.38
CA PRO A 177 -2.89 15.63 -11.38
C PRO A 177 -1.65 14.94 -11.95
N GLU A 178 -0.48 15.51 -11.71
CA GLU A 178 0.80 14.85 -11.92
C GLU A 178 1.20 14.16 -10.62
N TYR A 179 1.63 12.89 -10.73
CA TYR A 179 2.07 12.11 -9.59
C TYR A 179 3.53 11.75 -9.76
N ARG A 180 4.24 11.68 -8.63
CA ARG A 180 5.60 11.18 -8.59
C ARG A 180 5.58 9.66 -8.50
N TYR A 181 6.40 9.02 -9.31
CA TYR A 181 6.55 7.57 -9.33
C TYR A 181 7.97 7.19 -8.92
N ILE A 182 8.07 6.23 -8.01
CA ILE A 182 9.34 5.66 -7.56
C ILE A 182 9.38 4.20 -7.94
N ALA A 183 10.43 3.78 -8.64
CA ALA A 183 10.72 2.37 -8.86
C ALA A 183 11.68 1.86 -7.79
N ILE A 184 11.48 0.61 -7.38
CA ILE A 184 12.39 -0.12 -6.50
C ILE A 184 12.77 -1.40 -7.22
N ARG A 185 14.07 -1.64 -7.41
CA ARG A 185 14.59 -2.85 -8.03
C ARG A 185 15.42 -3.67 -7.04
N GLU A 186 15.35 -4.99 -7.18
CA GLU A 186 16.18 -5.93 -6.44
C GLU A 186 16.76 -6.95 -7.43
N PRO A 187 18.09 -7.13 -7.50
CA PRO A 187 18.71 -8.07 -8.42
C PRO A 187 18.31 -9.50 -8.05
N LEU A 188 17.89 -10.27 -9.05
CA LEU A 188 17.65 -11.70 -8.91
C LEU A 188 18.96 -12.45 -9.07
N GLU A 189 19.36 -13.20 -8.04
CA GLU A 189 20.46 -14.14 -8.13
C GLU A 189 19.99 -15.36 -8.95
N GLN A 190 20.12 -15.28 -10.28
CA GLN A 190 19.86 -16.42 -11.15
C GLN A 190 20.99 -17.42 -11.02
N ILE A 191 20.71 -18.59 -10.44
CA ILE A 191 21.49 -19.81 -10.71
C ILE A 191 20.89 -20.41 -11.98
N VAL A 192 21.40 -20.02 -13.15
CA VAL A 192 21.03 -20.69 -14.40
C VAL A 192 21.79 -22.01 -14.44
N PHE A 193 21.10 -23.12 -14.17
CA PHE A 193 21.67 -24.45 -14.42
C PHE A 193 21.61 -24.75 -15.93
N PRO A 194 22.69 -25.27 -16.54
CA PRO A 194 22.67 -25.68 -17.95
C PRO A 194 21.52 -26.67 -18.18
N GLY A 195 20.60 -26.35 -19.10
CA GLY A 195 19.41 -27.16 -19.41
C GLY A 195 18.11 -26.73 -18.72
N MET A 196 18.13 -25.69 -17.88
CA MET A 196 16.95 -25.05 -17.28
C MET A 196 16.67 -23.66 -17.88
N GLU A 197 16.75 -23.53 -19.21
CA GLU A 197 16.35 -22.31 -19.95
C GLU A 197 14.82 -22.08 -19.95
N GLN A 198 14.06 -22.79 -19.11
CA GLN A 198 12.66 -22.46 -18.93
C GLN A 198 12.57 -21.08 -18.28
N GLU A 199 11.92 -20.16 -18.99
CA GLU A 199 11.42 -18.90 -18.48
C GLU A 199 10.78 -19.15 -17.12
N MET A 200 11.51 -18.88 -16.04
CA MET A 200 10.92 -18.91 -14.71
C MET A 200 9.85 -17.82 -14.69
N LEU A 201 8.59 -18.26 -14.77
CA LEU A 201 7.42 -17.42 -14.50
C LEU A 201 7.47 -17.08 -13.01
N PHE A 202 8.12 -15.97 -12.69
CA PHE A 202 8.16 -15.46 -11.33
C PHE A 202 6.76 -14.98 -10.94
N PRO A 203 6.33 -15.21 -9.68
CA PRO A 203 5.02 -14.73 -9.19
C PRO A 203 5.02 -13.21 -8.92
N PHE A 204 6.01 -12.48 -9.46
CA PHE A 204 6.20 -11.06 -9.26
C PHE A 204 6.73 -10.41 -10.55
N PRO A 205 6.49 -9.10 -10.74
CA PRO A 205 7.01 -8.37 -11.89
C PRO A 205 8.54 -8.41 -11.93
N THR A 206 9.09 -8.71 -13.12
CA THR A 206 10.53 -8.69 -13.37
C THR A 206 10.87 -7.74 -14.51
N LEU A 207 12.09 -7.21 -14.47
CA LEU A 207 12.67 -6.33 -15.47
C LEU A 207 14.08 -6.82 -15.82
N SER A 208 14.39 -6.94 -17.10
CA SER A 208 15.74 -7.25 -17.56
C SER A 208 16.45 -5.96 -17.96
N MET A 209 17.59 -5.67 -17.34
CA MET A 209 18.44 -4.51 -17.65
C MET A 209 19.83 -5.03 -17.99
N GLY A 210 20.16 -5.05 -19.28
CA GLY A 210 21.35 -5.74 -19.78
C GLY A 210 21.30 -7.24 -19.49
N GLU A 211 22.38 -7.79 -18.93
CA GLU A 211 22.50 -9.22 -18.57
C GLU A 211 21.86 -9.58 -17.21
N LYS A 212 21.39 -8.58 -16.46
CA LYS A 212 20.83 -8.79 -15.11
C LYS A 212 19.31 -8.76 -15.14
N LYS A 213 18.71 -9.65 -14.35
CA LYS A 213 17.27 -9.67 -14.09
C LYS A 213 16.98 -9.08 -12.71
N TYR A 214 15.98 -8.22 -12.63
CA TYR A 214 15.57 -7.55 -11.40
C TYR A 214 14.12 -7.89 -11.10
N LYS A 215 13.78 -7.98 -9.81
CA LYS A 215 12.42 -7.85 -9.30
C LYS A 215 12.10 -6.37 -9.20
N LEU A 216 10.95 -5.96 -9.73
CA LEU A 216 10.57 -4.55 -9.80
C LEU A 216 9.30 -4.29 -8.98
N PHE A 217 9.30 -3.21 -8.22
CA PHE A 217 8.15 -2.65 -7.52
C PHE A 217 8.00 -1.18 -7.90
N GLY A 218 6.78 -0.66 -7.80
CA GLY A 218 6.51 0.76 -8.00
C GLY A 218 5.72 1.35 -6.84
N ILE A 219 5.96 2.63 -6.55
CA ILE A 219 5.19 3.44 -5.62
C ILE A 219 4.75 4.70 -6.36
N VAL A 220 3.47 5.06 -6.24
CA VAL A 220 2.95 6.36 -6.63
C VAL A 220 2.77 7.22 -5.39
N THR A 221 3.15 8.49 -5.48
CA THR A 221 3.02 9.45 -4.38
C THR A 221 2.75 10.85 -4.90
N ASN A 222 2.19 11.68 -4.04
CA ASN A 222 2.10 13.11 -4.23
C ASN A 222 2.93 13.88 -3.18
N ARG A 223 3.87 13.19 -2.51
CA ARG A 223 4.78 13.78 -1.52
C ARG A 223 6.13 14.11 -2.16
N GLU A 224 6.73 15.19 -1.69
CA GLU A 224 8.01 15.74 -2.19
C GLU A 224 9.20 15.40 -1.26
N ILE A 225 9.05 14.44 -0.35
CA ILE A 225 10.13 14.00 0.55
C ILE A 225 11.18 13.15 -0.20
N GLU A 226 12.33 12.91 0.42
CA GLU A 226 13.39 12.09 -0.17
C GLU A 226 12.89 10.64 -0.44
N GLY A 227 13.36 9.99 -1.51
CA GLY A 227 12.77 8.74 -1.98
C GLY A 227 13.05 7.54 -1.08
N GLU A 228 14.25 7.42 -0.51
CA GLU A 228 14.54 6.40 0.51
C GLU A 228 13.66 6.61 1.76
N GLU A 229 13.50 7.86 2.20
CA GLU A 229 12.60 8.24 3.30
C GLU A 229 11.14 7.84 3.01
N LEU A 230 10.64 8.14 1.80
CA LEU A 230 9.30 7.75 1.37
C LEU A 230 9.12 6.24 1.39
N ILE A 231 10.10 5.48 0.89
CA ILE A 231 10.04 4.01 0.85
C ILE A 231 10.00 3.44 2.27
N HIS A 232 10.80 3.98 3.19
CA HIS A 232 10.75 3.58 4.60
C HIS A 232 9.42 3.92 5.24
N TRP A 233 8.89 5.12 4.99
CA TRP A 233 7.59 5.55 5.49
C TRP A 233 6.46 4.69 4.94
N HIS A 234 6.49 4.33 3.66
CA HIS A 234 5.53 3.41 3.04
C HIS A 234 5.56 2.02 3.69
N ARG A 235 6.76 1.47 3.91
CA ARG A 235 6.97 0.13 4.49
C ARG A 235 6.56 0.00 5.95
N GLN A 236 6.45 1.09 6.71
CA GLN A 236 5.91 1.06 8.07
C GLN A 236 4.48 0.52 8.13
N ARG A 237 3.73 0.54 7.01
CA ARG A 237 2.45 -0.16 6.86
C ARG A 237 2.55 -1.64 7.23
N CYS A 238 3.61 -2.33 6.80
CA CYS A 238 3.75 -3.78 7.00
C CYS A 238 4.12 -4.14 8.45
N GLY A 239 4.94 -3.33 9.13
CA GLY A 239 5.52 -3.71 10.42
C GLY A 239 4.54 -3.80 11.60
N LYS A 240 3.47 -2.99 11.62
CA LYS A 240 2.51 -2.94 12.74
C LYS A 240 1.11 -3.44 12.37
N SER A 241 0.73 -3.41 11.09
CA SER A 241 -0.51 -4.06 10.65
C SER A 241 -0.39 -5.59 10.71
N GLU A 242 0.80 -6.19 10.50
CA GLU A 242 1.00 -7.62 10.71
C GLU A 242 0.96 -8.02 12.20
N GLU A 243 1.49 -7.20 13.12
CA GLU A 243 1.33 -7.42 14.57
C GLU A 243 -0.14 -7.23 15.00
N ALA A 244 -0.84 -6.20 14.53
CA ALA A 244 -2.25 -5.98 14.84
C ALA A 244 -3.17 -7.03 14.18
N HIS A 245 -2.85 -7.49 12.96
CA HIS A 245 -3.51 -8.63 12.33
C HIS A 245 -3.17 -9.93 13.04
N GLY A 246 -1.96 -10.06 13.61
CA GLY A 246 -1.56 -11.15 14.48
C GLY A 246 -2.37 -11.17 15.78
N VAL A 247 -2.45 -10.05 16.50
CA VAL A 247 -3.22 -9.90 17.74
C VAL A 247 -4.74 -10.05 17.49
N MET A 248 -5.27 -9.48 16.40
CA MET A 248 -6.67 -9.71 16.02
C MET A 248 -6.95 -11.16 15.62
N LYS A 249 -6.04 -11.83 14.90
CA LYS A 249 -6.20 -13.25 14.51
C LYS A 249 -5.99 -14.23 15.66
N HIS A 250 -5.04 -13.96 16.56
CA HIS A 250 -4.57 -14.91 17.57
C HIS A 250 -5.04 -14.61 19.00
N ASP A 251 -5.09 -13.34 19.44
CA ASP A 251 -5.35 -12.99 20.85
C ASP A 251 -6.81 -12.57 21.12
N LEU A 252 -7.55 -12.09 20.12
CA LEU A 252 -8.94 -11.61 20.27
C LEU A 252 -9.99 -12.47 19.54
N ALA A 253 -9.66 -13.71 19.18
CA ALA A 253 -10.54 -14.63 18.47
C ALA A 253 -11.06 -14.15 17.08
N GLY A 254 -10.42 -13.17 16.45
CA GLY A 254 -10.74 -12.73 15.09
C GLY A 254 -10.44 -13.77 13.98
N GLY A 255 -9.77 -14.89 14.32
CA GLY A 255 -9.70 -16.08 13.47
C GLY A 255 -11.02 -16.87 13.36
N LYS A 256 -12.02 -16.55 14.19
CA LYS A 256 -13.37 -17.13 14.16
C LYS A 256 -14.39 -16.01 14.02
N LEU A 257 -14.77 -15.73 12.79
CA LEU A 257 -15.76 -14.71 12.48
C LEU A 257 -17.13 -15.09 13.10
N PRO A 258 -17.86 -14.14 13.74
CA PRO A 258 -19.18 -14.40 14.31
C PRO A 258 -20.16 -14.99 13.30
N SER A 259 -21.21 -15.65 13.78
CA SER A 259 -22.30 -16.23 12.97
C SER A 259 -22.84 -15.22 11.96
N SER A 260 -23.35 -15.72 10.84
CA SER A 260 -23.85 -15.05 9.63
C SER A 260 -25.06 -14.11 9.83
N SER A 261 -25.23 -13.55 11.03
CA SER A 261 -26.21 -12.52 11.38
C SER A 261 -25.48 -11.18 11.55
N PHE A 262 -25.32 -10.44 10.45
CA PHE A 262 -24.84 -9.06 10.44
C PHE A 262 -25.89 -8.15 9.79
#